data_AF-A0A357Z0U4-F1
#
_entry.id   AF-A0A357Z0U4-F1
#
_cell.length_a   1.000
_cell.length_b   1.000
_cell.length_c   1.000
_cell.angle_alpha   90.00
_cell.angle_beta   90.00
_cell.angle_gamma   90.00
#
_symmetry.space_group_name_H-M   'P 1'
#
loop_
_entity.id
_entity.type
_entity.pdbx_description
1 polymer ?
#
loop_
_entity_poly.entity_id
_entity_poly.type
_entity_poly.pdbx_seq_one_letter_code
_entity_poly.pdbx_strand_id
1 'polypeptide(L)'
;GYGYPGGGMPFGFDPLGGVAPTQDIGGVPAGDLAKFVQSNTQYYLPLFRDMKLFGRNRFNFSSFLFSGMWMLYRKQYRVGAIFAAAMGALTFLYFYISSLCYPAYLRLMEEAGIVGATLYGISGAQWMRLSELIYALPAQQQVLLALPGLLLLVKFILMLVAGFIGNRLYLKFCLGRVGQIRRESSQPGAVAARLQEEGGVNMAFAVVCCICFLILSFFLFQ
;
A
#
# COMPACT_ATOMS: atom_id res chain seq x y z
N GLY A 1 -5.64 -25.83 -51.60
CA GLY A 1 -4.73 -26.26 -50.52
C GLY A 1 -4.21 -25.02 -49.84
N TYR A 2 -4.50 -24.88 -48.55
CA TYR A 2 -4.14 -23.73 -47.73
C TYR A 2 -2.63 -23.64 -47.53
N GLY A 3 -2.06 -22.48 -47.83
CA GLY A 3 -0.77 -22.05 -47.32
C GLY A 3 -0.95 -20.67 -46.70
N TYR A 4 -1.00 -20.61 -45.37
CA TYR A 4 -0.91 -19.36 -44.62
C TYR A 4 0.49 -19.30 -43.99
N PRO A 5 1.43 -18.52 -44.53
CA PRO A 5 2.69 -18.21 -43.87
C PRO A 5 2.47 -16.94 -43.03
N GLY A 6 2.39 -17.11 -41.72
CA GLY A 6 2.19 -15.99 -40.82
C GLY A 6 2.03 -16.47 -39.39
N GLY A 7 3.10 -17.04 -38.83
CA GLY A 7 3.18 -17.30 -37.39
C GLY A 7 2.94 -15.98 -36.66
N GLY A 8 1.80 -15.89 -35.97
CA GLY A 8 1.47 -14.75 -35.13
C GLY A 8 2.55 -14.59 -34.05
N MET A 9 3.04 -13.36 -33.88
CA MET A 9 3.88 -12.99 -32.75
C MET A 9 3.20 -13.50 -31.45
N PRO A 10 3.88 -14.30 -30.61
CA PRO A 10 3.24 -14.98 -29.47
C PRO A 10 2.75 -14.04 -28.36
N PHE A 11 3.04 -12.74 -28.47
CA PHE A 11 2.61 -11.70 -27.53
C PHE A 11 2.10 -10.48 -28.30
N GLY A 12 0.87 -10.57 -28.82
CA GLY A 12 0.14 -9.37 -29.22
C GLY A 12 -0.08 -8.50 -27.99
N PHE A 13 0.32 -7.23 -28.03
CA PHE A 13 -0.01 -6.27 -26.98
C PHE A 13 -1.53 -6.13 -26.93
N ASP A 14 -2.15 -6.72 -25.89
CA ASP A 14 -3.56 -6.53 -25.59
C ASP A 14 -3.68 -5.43 -24.53
N PRO A 15 -4.12 -4.20 -24.88
CA PRO A 15 -4.21 -3.09 -23.94
C PRO A 15 -5.15 -3.36 -22.75
N LEU A 16 -6.10 -4.29 -22.90
CA LEU A 16 -7.14 -4.60 -21.92
C LEU A 16 -6.94 -5.97 -21.24
N GLY A 17 -5.86 -6.69 -21.55
CA GLY A 17 -5.50 -7.94 -20.87
C GLY A 17 -6.53 -9.06 -21.07
N GLY A 18 -7.06 -9.22 -22.27
CA GLY A 18 -8.01 -10.27 -22.66
C GLY A 18 -9.46 -9.93 -22.35
N VAL A 19 -9.78 -8.66 -22.11
CA VAL A 19 -11.13 -8.18 -21.78
C VAL A 19 -11.67 -7.36 -22.94
N ALA A 20 -12.84 -7.75 -23.48
CA ALA A 20 -13.46 -7.01 -24.57
C ALA A 20 -13.89 -5.60 -24.10
N PRO A 21 -13.68 -4.51 -24.89
CA PRO A 21 -14.04 -3.15 -24.47
C PRO A 21 -15.52 -2.96 -24.10
N THR A 22 -16.41 -3.76 -24.70
CA THR A 22 -17.86 -3.75 -24.45
C THR A 22 -18.29 -4.62 -23.27
N GLN A 23 -17.39 -5.45 -22.72
CA GLN A 23 -17.72 -6.35 -21.62
C GLN A 23 -18.17 -5.56 -20.39
N ASP A 24 -19.31 -5.94 -19.81
CA ASP A 24 -19.78 -5.37 -18.56
C ASP A 24 -18.92 -5.84 -17.39
N ILE A 25 -18.46 -4.89 -16.58
CA ILE A 25 -17.80 -5.13 -15.31
C ILE A 25 -18.57 -4.36 -14.25
N GLY A 26 -19.63 -4.95 -13.70
CA GLY A 26 -20.40 -4.36 -12.61
C GLY A 26 -21.19 -3.11 -13.01
N GLY A 27 -21.83 -3.15 -14.18
CA GLY A 27 -22.69 -2.08 -14.70
C GLY A 27 -21.96 -1.03 -15.55
N VAL A 28 -20.68 -1.27 -15.87
CA VAL A 28 -19.82 -0.34 -16.61
C VAL A 28 -19.04 -1.10 -17.69
N PRO A 29 -18.99 -0.58 -18.93
CA PRO A 29 -18.15 -1.15 -19.99
C PRO A 29 -16.67 -1.11 -19.62
N ALA A 30 -15.96 -2.20 -19.89
CA ALA A 30 -14.53 -2.34 -19.68
C ALA A 30 -13.72 -1.21 -20.34
N GLY A 31 -14.13 -0.72 -21.52
CA GLY A 31 -13.48 0.39 -22.22
C GLY A 31 -13.53 1.71 -21.44
N ASP A 32 -14.62 1.99 -20.72
CA ASP A 32 -14.71 3.20 -19.89
C ASP A 32 -13.89 3.05 -18.60
N LEU A 33 -13.86 1.85 -18.02
CA LEU A 33 -12.93 1.53 -16.93
C LEU A 33 -11.47 1.67 -17.37
N ALA A 34 -11.12 1.27 -18.59
CA ALA A 34 -9.77 1.44 -19.12
C ALA A 34 -9.38 2.92 -19.23
N LYS A 35 -10.27 3.76 -19.77
CA LYS A 35 -10.07 5.23 -19.85
C LYS A 35 -9.92 5.87 -18.48
N PHE A 36 -10.63 5.35 -17.47
CA PHE A 36 -10.52 5.85 -16.10
C PHE A 36 -9.29 5.32 -15.36
N VAL A 37 -8.92 4.05 -15.52
CA VAL A 37 -7.75 3.47 -14.84
C VAL A 37 -6.44 3.97 -15.43
N GLN A 38 -6.38 4.10 -16.76
CA GLN A 38 -5.27 4.58 -17.60
C GLN A 38 -3.97 3.79 -17.50
N SER A 39 -3.40 3.72 -16.30
CA SER A 39 -2.14 3.02 -16.04
C SER A 39 -2.41 1.61 -15.53
N ASN A 40 -1.70 0.64 -16.11
CA ASN A 40 -1.76 -0.77 -15.75
C ASN A 40 -3.13 -1.41 -16.02
N THR A 41 -3.80 -1.03 -17.12
CA THR A 41 -5.08 -1.59 -17.55
C THR A 41 -5.04 -3.10 -17.77
N GLN A 42 -3.92 -3.61 -18.30
CA GLN A 42 -3.66 -5.05 -18.51
C GLN A 42 -3.73 -5.87 -17.21
N TYR A 43 -3.40 -5.26 -16.07
CA TYR A 43 -3.56 -5.89 -14.76
C TYR A 43 -4.98 -5.72 -14.22
N TYR A 44 -5.49 -4.48 -14.20
CA TYR A 44 -6.71 -4.17 -13.47
C TYR A 44 -7.97 -4.69 -14.17
N LEU A 45 -8.06 -4.66 -15.50
CA LEU A 45 -9.27 -5.06 -16.21
C LEU A 45 -9.61 -6.55 -16.01
N PRO A 46 -8.71 -7.51 -16.29
CA PRO A 46 -9.00 -8.91 -16.03
C PRO A 46 -9.23 -9.18 -14.54
N LEU A 47 -8.50 -8.50 -13.65
CA LEU A 47 -8.70 -8.61 -12.21
C LEU A 47 -10.09 -8.12 -11.77
N PHE A 48 -10.56 -6.99 -12.29
CA PHE A 48 -11.87 -6.42 -12.00
C PHE A 48 -12.99 -7.31 -12.50
N ARG A 49 -12.84 -7.84 -13.72
CA ARG A 49 -13.72 -8.86 -14.28
C ARG A 49 -13.78 -10.10 -13.37
N ASP A 50 -12.63 -10.66 -13.01
CA ASP A 50 -12.57 -11.89 -12.19
C ASP A 50 -13.17 -11.68 -10.79
N MET A 51 -12.99 -10.50 -10.21
CA MET A 51 -13.64 -10.13 -8.95
C MET A 51 -15.16 -10.06 -9.07
N LYS A 52 -15.70 -9.61 -10.22
CA LYS A 52 -17.14 -9.51 -10.45
C LYS A 52 -17.78 -10.82 -10.85
N LEU A 53 -17.12 -11.62 -11.66
CA LEU A 53 -17.66 -12.91 -12.13
C LEU A 53 -17.48 -14.03 -11.11
N PHE A 54 -16.34 -14.07 -10.41
CA PHE A 54 -15.95 -15.24 -9.60
C PHE A 54 -15.67 -14.89 -8.13
N GLY A 55 -15.76 -13.63 -7.73
CA GLY A 55 -15.35 -13.18 -6.39
C GLY A 55 -13.86 -13.33 -6.10
N ARG A 56 -13.04 -13.66 -7.12
CA ARG A 56 -11.61 -13.91 -6.98
C ARG A 56 -10.82 -12.61 -6.94
N ASN A 57 -10.13 -12.39 -5.83
CA ASN A 57 -9.25 -11.24 -5.63
C ASN A 57 -7.78 -11.68 -5.62
N ARG A 58 -6.87 -10.74 -5.88
CA ARG A 58 -5.41 -10.96 -5.80
C ARG A 58 -4.81 -10.04 -4.74
N PHE A 59 -3.76 -10.50 -4.07
CA PHE A 59 -3.00 -9.66 -3.14
C PHE A 59 -2.36 -8.48 -3.89
N ASN A 60 -2.49 -7.28 -3.33
CA ASN A 60 -1.92 -6.06 -3.90
C ASN A 60 -0.65 -5.68 -3.13
N PHE A 61 0.50 -6.00 -3.70
CA PHE A 61 1.79 -5.73 -3.07
C PHE A 61 2.06 -4.24 -2.86
N SER A 62 1.67 -3.38 -3.80
CA SER A 62 1.83 -1.92 -3.67
C SER A 62 0.96 -1.34 -2.55
N SER A 63 -0.28 -1.81 -2.41
CA SER A 63 -1.16 -1.41 -1.30
C SER A 63 -0.69 -2.00 0.03
N PHE A 64 -0.05 -3.16 0.05
CA PHE A 64 0.60 -3.69 1.25
C PHE A 64 1.73 -2.77 1.71
N LEU A 65 2.69 -2.51 0.82
CA LEU A 65 3.91 -1.76 1.16
C LEU A 65 3.62 -0.28 1.46
N PHE A 66 2.71 0.34 0.70
CA PHE A 66 2.47 1.79 0.75
C PHE A 66 1.11 2.17 1.33
N SER A 67 0.21 1.20 1.61
CA SER A 67 -1.06 1.40 2.31
C SER A 67 -1.83 2.64 1.83
N GLY A 68 -2.02 3.64 2.70
CA GLY A 68 -2.73 4.87 2.37
C GLY A 68 -2.10 5.67 1.22
N MET A 69 -0.78 5.64 1.08
CA MET A 69 -0.06 6.36 0.03
C MET A 69 -0.39 5.82 -1.36
N TRP A 70 -0.50 4.49 -1.50
CA TRP A 70 -0.94 3.87 -2.76
C TRP A 70 -2.38 4.25 -3.11
N MET A 71 -3.27 4.30 -2.12
CA MET A 71 -4.66 4.71 -2.31
C MET A 71 -4.77 6.19 -2.73
N LEU A 72 -4.01 7.08 -2.07
CA LEU A 72 -3.93 8.51 -2.41
C LEU A 72 -3.35 8.73 -3.81
N TYR A 73 -2.29 8.00 -4.15
CA TYR A 73 -1.71 7.99 -5.49
C TYR A 73 -2.73 7.58 -6.57
N ARG A 74 -3.60 6.61 -6.29
CA ARG A 74 -4.70 6.17 -7.18
C ARG A 74 -5.99 7.01 -7.00
N LYS A 75 -5.89 8.20 -6.42
CA LYS A 75 -6.97 9.19 -6.20
C LYS A 75 -8.13 8.71 -5.32
N GLN A 76 -7.96 7.64 -4.54
CA GLN A 76 -8.93 7.17 -3.55
C GLN A 76 -8.84 8.00 -2.26
N TYR A 77 -9.04 9.32 -2.36
CA TYR A 77 -8.63 10.28 -1.32
C TYR A 77 -9.24 10.03 0.06
N ARG A 78 -10.52 9.66 0.14
CA ARG A 78 -11.19 9.41 1.42
C ARG A 78 -10.58 8.23 2.17
N VAL A 79 -10.47 7.08 1.51
CA VAL A 79 -9.94 5.86 2.15
C VAL A 79 -8.43 5.98 2.34
N GLY A 80 -7.73 6.56 1.36
CA GLY A 80 -6.30 6.82 1.45
C GLY A 80 -5.93 7.74 2.61
N ALA A 81 -6.70 8.81 2.87
CA ALA A 81 -6.49 9.70 4.01
C ALA A 81 -6.67 8.97 5.35
N ILE A 82 -7.68 8.10 5.47
CA ILE A 82 -7.90 7.30 6.69
C ILE A 82 -6.71 6.38 6.95
N PHE A 83 -6.28 5.60 5.94
CA PHE A 83 -5.12 4.72 6.09
C PHE A 83 -3.83 5.49 6.35
N ALA A 84 -3.61 6.62 5.68
CA ALA A 84 -2.43 7.46 5.88
C ALA A 84 -2.41 8.06 7.29
N ALA A 85 -3.53 8.57 7.79
CA ALA A 85 -3.64 9.10 9.14
C ALA A 85 -3.39 8.02 10.20
N ALA A 86 -3.98 6.83 10.04
CA ALA A 86 -3.74 5.70 10.93
C ALA A 86 -2.26 5.27 10.96
N MET A 87 -1.62 5.14 9.78
CA MET A 87 -0.20 4.79 9.67
C MET A 87 0.71 5.89 10.23
N GLY A 88 0.35 7.16 10.03
CA GLY A 88 1.06 8.31 10.58
C GLY A 88 0.96 8.37 12.11
N ALA A 89 -0.23 8.19 12.67
CA ALA A 89 -0.45 8.14 14.12
C ALA A 89 0.32 7.00 14.78
N LEU A 90 0.28 5.79 14.21
CA LEU A 90 1.07 4.65 14.71
C LEU A 90 2.57 4.92 14.65
N THR A 91 3.05 5.56 13.58
CA THR A 91 4.46 5.89 13.41
C THR A 91 4.90 6.96 14.41
N PHE A 92 4.10 8.00 14.60
CA PHE A 92 4.34 9.03 15.62
C PHE A 92 4.37 8.43 17.02
N LEU A 93 3.37 7.61 17.37
CA LEU A 93 3.30 6.95 18.66
C LEU A 93 4.50 6.01 18.90
N TYR A 94 4.92 5.27 17.86
CA TYR A 94 6.12 4.45 17.93
C TYR A 94 7.36 5.28 18.27
N PHE A 95 7.62 6.38 17.55
CA PHE A 95 8.79 7.22 17.82
C PHE A 95 8.71 7.88 19.20
N TYR A 96 7.54 8.38 19.58
CA TYR A 96 7.32 9.00 20.89
C TYR A 96 7.57 8.01 22.05
N ILE A 97 7.00 6.81 21.99
CA ILE A 97 7.20 5.82 23.06
C ILE A 97 8.63 5.29 23.05
N SER A 98 9.23 5.11 21.88
CA SER A 98 10.62 4.67 21.77
C SER A 98 11.58 5.69 22.37
N SER A 99 11.35 7.00 22.19
CA SER A 99 12.20 8.04 22.78
C SER A 99 12.06 8.08 24.31
N LEU A 100 10.87 7.85 24.86
CA LEU A 100 10.66 7.70 26.31
C LEU A 100 11.37 6.47 26.88
N CYS A 101 11.38 5.36 26.14
CA CYS A 101 12.00 4.11 26.55
C CYS A 101 13.53 4.10 26.39
N TYR A 102 14.07 4.98 25.55
CA TYR A 102 15.46 4.95 25.11
C TYR A 102 16.50 4.95 26.25
N PRO A 103 16.39 5.80 27.31
CA PRO A 103 17.36 5.78 28.41
C PRO A 103 17.35 4.47 29.19
N ALA A 104 16.17 3.91 29.45
CA ALA A 104 16.04 2.63 30.15
C ALA A 104 16.58 1.48 29.30
N TYR A 105 16.29 1.50 27.99
CA TYR A 105 16.81 0.52 27.05
C TYR A 105 18.34 0.55 26.95
N LEU A 106 18.95 1.74 26.84
CA LEU A 106 20.41 1.90 26.81
C LEU A 106 21.08 1.32 28.06
N ARG A 107 20.55 1.62 29.25
CA ARG A 107 21.07 1.09 30.51
C ARG A 107 21.05 -0.44 30.54
N LEU A 108 19.93 -1.04 30.15
CA LEU A 108 19.77 -2.50 30.15
C LEU A 108 20.70 -3.17 29.11
N MET A 109 20.92 -2.52 27.98
CA MET A 109 21.87 -2.97 26.95
C MET A 109 23.30 -2.93 27.47
N GLU A 110 23.71 -1.85 28.14
CA GLU A 110 25.03 -1.73 28.76
C GLU A 110 25.24 -2.78 29.86
N GLU A 111 24.24 -2.98 30.73
CA GLU A 111 24.25 -4.04 31.76
C GLU A 111 24.29 -5.46 31.16
N ALA A 112 23.74 -5.66 29.96
CA ALA A 112 23.83 -6.90 29.20
C ALA A 112 25.20 -7.07 28.49
N GLY A 113 26.12 -6.11 28.65
CA GLY A 113 27.41 -6.10 27.97
C GLY A 113 27.30 -5.76 26.48
N ILE A 114 26.21 -5.12 26.06
CA ILE A 114 25.99 -4.64 24.69
C ILE A 114 26.39 -3.17 24.65
N VAL A 115 27.68 -2.93 24.43
CA VAL A 115 28.28 -1.59 24.46
C VAL A 115 28.68 -1.17 23.05
N GLY A 116 28.22 -0.01 22.61
CA GLY A 116 28.58 0.59 21.32
C GLY A 116 28.11 -0.18 20.07
N ALA A 117 28.49 0.34 18.89
CA ALA A 117 28.23 -0.30 17.62
C ALA A 117 29.17 -1.51 17.45
N THR A 118 28.76 -2.68 17.92
CA THR A 118 29.49 -3.92 17.63
C THR A 118 29.30 -4.27 16.16
N LEU A 119 30.39 -4.21 15.39
CA LEU A 119 30.43 -4.59 13.96
C LEU A 119 29.93 -6.04 13.72
N TYR A 120 29.94 -6.86 14.77
CA TYR A 120 29.56 -8.27 14.79
C TYR A 120 28.14 -8.55 15.32
N GLY A 121 27.36 -7.49 15.61
CA GLY A 121 26.00 -7.64 16.15
C GLY A 121 25.98 -8.20 17.58
N ILE A 122 24.75 -8.43 18.08
CA ILE A 122 24.49 -8.90 19.44
C ILE A 122 24.56 -10.43 19.48
N SER A 123 25.40 -10.98 20.36
CA SER A 123 25.51 -12.44 20.55
C SER A 123 24.28 -13.04 21.25
N GLY A 124 24.07 -14.35 21.10
CA GLY A 124 22.97 -15.05 21.77
C GLY A 124 23.03 -14.94 23.30
N ALA A 125 24.23 -14.96 23.90
CA ALA A 125 24.42 -14.76 25.34
C ALA A 125 24.00 -13.36 25.80
N GLN A 126 24.34 -12.32 25.03
CA GLN A 126 23.92 -10.95 25.31
C GLN A 126 22.40 -10.79 25.19
N TRP A 127 21.77 -11.43 24.19
CA TRP A 127 20.30 -11.44 24.07
C TRP A 127 19.62 -12.12 25.26
N MET A 128 20.12 -13.28 25.70
CA MET A 128 19.62 -13.95 26.89
C MET A 128 19.77 -13.06 28.12
N ARG A 129 20.94 -12.46 28.31
CA ARG A 129 21.18 -11.56 29.44
C ARG A 129 20.26 -10.35 29.45
N LEU A 130 20.06 -9.70 28.30
CA LEU A 130 19.10 -8.60 28.17
C LEU A 130 17.68 -9.04 28.53
N SER A 131 17.27 -10.24 28.08
CA SER A 131 15.94 -10.78 28.39
C SER A 131 15.76 -11.04 29.89
N GLU A 132 16.78 -11.54 30.59
CA GLU A 132 16.77 -11.72 32.05
C GLU A 132 16.61 -10.38 32.77
N LEU A 133 17.36 -9.36 32.34
CA LEU A 133 17.31 -8.02 32.93
C LEU A 133 15.93 -7.38 32.74
N ILE A 134 15.32 -7.51 31.55
CA ILE A 134 13.96 -7.04 31.29
C ILE A 134 12.96 -7.79 32.17
N TYR A 135 13.08 -9.11 32.29
CA TYR A 135 12.17 -9.94 33.09
C TYR A 135 12.24 -9.61 34.60
N ALA A 136 13.39 -9.14 35.07
CA ALA A 136 13.57 -8.70 36.46
C ALA A 136 12.92 -7.34 36.78
N LEU A 137 12.49 -6.56 35.78
CA LEU A 137 11.84 -5.27 35.99
C LEU A 137 10.41 -5.43 36.52
N PRO A 138 9.83 -4.39 37.15
CA PRO A 138 8.40 -4.34 37.44
C PRO A 138 7.56 -4.53 36.18
N ALA A 139 6.42 -5.23 36.30
CA ALA A 139 5.54 -5.57 35.16
C ALA A 139 5.15 -4.36 34.29
N GLN A 140 4.95 -3.18 34.91
CA GLN A 140 4.64 -1.95 34.18
C GLN A 140 5.76 -1.51 33.22
N GLN A 141 7.02 -1.65 33.64
CA GLN A 141 8.19 -1.31 32.83
C GLN A 141 8.40 -2.33 31.70
N GLN A 142 8.13 -3.62 31.97
CA GLN A 142 8.16 -4.65 30.94
C GLN A 142 7.16 -4.35 29.82
N VAL A 143 5.91 -4.02 30.18
CA VAL A 143 4.87 -3.66 29.22
C VAL A 143 5.24 -2.42 28.43
N LEU A 144 5.79 -1.39 29.10
CA LEU A 144 6.23 -0.16 28.45
C LEU A 144 7.33 -0.42 27.41
N LEU A 145 8.32 -1.25 27.74
CA LEU A 145 9.41 -1.62 26.82
C LEU A 145 8.94 -2.51 25.65
N ALA A 146 7.88 -3.30 25.83
CA ALA A 146 7.30 -4.12 24.77
C ALA A 146 6.42 -3.32 23.79
N LEU A 147 5.90 -2.17 24.22
CA LEU A 147 4.88 -1.41 23.50
C LEU A 147 5.32 -0.91 22.11
N PRO A 148 6.55 -0.40 21.90
CA PRO A 148 7.04 -0.09 20.55
C PRO A 148 6.93 -1.27 19.57
N GLY A 149 7.28 -2.48 20.02
CA GLY A 149 7.17 -3.70 19.22
C GLY A 149 5.72 -4.05 18.87
N LEU A 150 4.80 -3.90 19.83
CA LEU A 150 3.37 -4.10 19.58
C LEU A 150 2.82 -3.10 18.56
N LEU A 151 3.26 -1.84 18.58
CA LEU A 151 2.85 -0.84 17.59
C LEU A 151 3.33 -1.19 16.18
N LEU A 152 4.56 -1.70 16.06
CA LEU A 152 5.07 -2.20 14.77
C LEU A 152 4.26 -3.40 14.27
N LEU A 153 3.87 -4.31 15.16
CA LEU A 153 3.01 -5.44 14.81
C LEU A 153 1.64 -4.97 14.31
N VAL A 154 1.00 -4.03 15.01
CA VAL A 154 -0.29 -3.45 14.57
C VAL A 154 -0.14 -2.77 13.22
N LYS A 155 0.95 -2.01 13.01
CA LYS A 155 1.25 -1.37 11.73
C LYS A 155 1.41 -2.41 10.61
N PHE A 156 2.13 -3.50 10.85
CA PHE A 156 2.28 -4.59 9.89
C PHE A 156 0.96 -5.29 9.57
N ILE A 157 0.09 -5.51 10.57
CA ILE A 157 -1.26 -6.04 10.36
C ILE A 157 -2.09 -5.11 9.47
N LEU A 158 -2.04 -3.79 9.68
CA LEU A 158 -2.72 -2.83 8.81
C LEU A 158 -2.19 -2.87 7.37
N MET A 159 -0.88 -3.06 7.18
CA MET A 159 -0.29 -3.26 5.86
C MET A 159 -0.84 -4.53 5.18
N LEU A 160 -0.90 -5.65 5.90
CA LEU A 160 -1.49 -6.89 5.38
C LEU A 160 -2.95 -6.68 4.97
N VAL A 161 -3.75 -6.05 5.84
CA VAL A 161 -5.14 -5.71 5.55
C VAL A 161 -5.23 -4.89 4.27
N ALA A 162 -4.43 -3.82 4.14
CA ALA A 162 -4.38 -2.99 2.94
C ALA A 162 -4.02 -3.80 1.70
N GLY A 163 -3.06 -4.72 1.79
CA GLY A 163 -2.67 -5.62 0.69
C GLY A 163 -3.81 -6.53 0.23
N PHE A 164 -4.60 -7.09 1.16
CA PHE A 164 -5.73 -7.94 0.81
C PHE A 164 -6.93 -7.16 0.26
N ILE A 165 -7.23 -5.97 0.78
CA ILE A 165 -8.45 -5.24 0.40
C ILE A 165 -8.23 -4.17 -0.67
N GLY A 166 -6.98 -3.76 -0.95
CA GLY A 166 -6.66 -2.61 -1.80
C GLY A 166 -7.27 -2.70 -3.20
N ASN A 167 -7.21 -3.87 -3.83
CA ASN A 167 -7.82 -4.11 -5.14
C ASN A 167 -9.35 -4.01 -5.13
N ARG A 168 -10.00 -4.49 -4.06
CA ARG A 168 -11.46 -4.40 -3.90
C ARG A 168 -11.92 -2.96 -3.68
N LEU A 169 -11.18 -2.21 -2.86
CA LEU A 169 -11.43 -0.78 -2.65
C LEU A 169 -11.30 -0.01 -3.95
N TYR A 170 -10.24 -0.28 -4.72
CA TYR A 170 -10.01 0.40 -5.99
C TYR A 170 -11.07 0.06 -7.04
N LEU A 171 -11.48 -1.22 -7.14
CA LEU A 171 -12.62 -1.61 -7.99
C LEU A 171 -13.89 -0.86 -7.61
N LYS A 172 -14.26 -0.83 -6.33
CA LYS A 172 -15.46 -0.12 -5.85
C LYS A 172 -15.39 1.36 -6.17
N PHE A 173 -14.23 1.98 -5.99
CA PHE A 173 -13.97 3.37 -6.33
C PHE A 173 -14.16 3.64 -7.83
N CYS A 174 -13.51 2.85 -8.70
CA CYS A 174 -13.62 3.00 -10.15
C CYS A 174 -15.07 2.84 -10.62
N LEU A 175 -15.79 1.81 -10.20
CA LEU A 175 -17.19 1.63 -10.59
C LEU A 175 -18.08 2.78 -10.14
N GLY A 176 -17.89 3.26 -8.91
CA GLY A 176 -18.63 4.39 -8.37
C GLY A 176 -18.42 5.67 -9.18
N ARG A 177 -17.17 6.02 -9.46
CA ARG A 177 -16.82 7.24 -10.21
C ARG A 177 -17.20 7.15 -11.68
N VAL A 178 -16.88 6.06 -12.36
CA VAL A 178 -17.26 5.90 -13.78
C VAL A 178 -18.78 5.89 -13.94
N GLY A 179 -19.50 5.18 -13.08
CA GLY A 179 -20.96 5.19 -13.09
C GLY A 179 -21.55 6.58 -12.84
N GLN A 180 -20.93 7.38 -11.96
CA GLN A 180 -21.33 8.76 -11.71
C GLN A 180 -21.09 9.66 -12.93
N ILE A 181 -19.90 9.62 -13.54
CA ILE A 181 -19.56 10.41 -14.74
C ILE A 181 -20.55 10.09 -15.88
N ARG A 182 -20.89 8.81 -16.09
CA ARG A 182 -21.86 8.41 -17.12
C ARG A 182 -23.27 8.92 -16.86
N ARG A 183 -23.68 9.09 -15.60
CA ARG A 183 -24.99 9.67 -15.25
C ARG A 183 -25.03 11.19 -15.39
N GLU A 184 -23.91 11.85 -15.13
CA GLU A 184 -23.79 13.32 -15.15
C GLU A 184 -23.47 13.89 -16.54
N SER A 185 -23.16 13.05 -17.53
CA SER A 185 -22.70 13.51 -18.85
C SER A 185 -23.40 12.74 -19.96
N SER A 186 -24.15 13.46 -20.79
CA SER A 186 -25.00 12.88 -21.84
C SER A 186 -24.25 12.64 -23.17
N GLN A 187 -23.14 13.34 -23.39
CA GLN A 187 -22.36 13.28 -24.64
C GLN A 187 -21.20 12.29 -24.52
N PRO A 188 -21.05 11.29 -25.40
CA PRO A 188 -19.98 10.28 -25.32
C PRO A 188 -18.56 10.85 -25.27
N GLY A 189 -18.30 11.94 -26.03
CA GLY A 189 -17.00 12.62 -26.01
C GLY A 189 -16.71 13.29 -24.67
N ALA A 190 -17.71 13.91 -24.05
CA ALA A 190 -17.59 14.54 -22.73
C ALA A 190 -17.36 13.48 -21.62
N VAL A 191 -18.02 12.33 -21.72
CA VAL A 191 -17.78 11.19 -20.82
C VAL A 191 -16.32 10.74 -20.92
N ALA A 192 -15.82 10.51 -22.14
CA ALA A 192 -14.45 10.04 -22.34
C ALA A 192 -13.40 11.01 -21.80
N ALA A 193 -13.58 12.32 -22.05
CA ALA A 193 -12.69 13.36 -21.54
C ALA A 193 -12.66 13.38 -20.00
N ARG A 194 -13.83 13.38 -19.34
CA ARG A 194 -13.92 13.36 -17.87
C ARG A 194 -13.32 12.11 -17.25
N LEU A 195 -13.50 10.95 -17.87
CA LEU A 195 -12.88 9.71 -17.38
C LEU A 195 -11.35 9.82 -17.38
N GLN A 196 -10.77 10.45 -18.40
CA GLN A 196 -9.33 10.65 -18.49
C GLN A 196 -8.81 11.74 -17.53
N GLU A 197 -9.58 12.79 -17.30
CA GLU A 197 -9.18 13.86 -16.38
C GLU A 197 -9.27 13.42 -14.90
N GLU A 198 -10.39 12.81 -14.52
CA GLU A 198 -10.65 12.42 -13.14
C GLU A 198 -9.95 11.12 -12.74
N GLY A 199 -9.70 10.24 -13.72
CA GLY A 199 -9.05 8.94 -13.56
C GLY A 199 -7.53 9.00 -13.39
N GLY A 200 -6.87 7.86 -13.58
CA GLY A 200 -5.43 7.74 -13.56
C GLY A 200 -4.83 7.84 -12.15
N VAL A 201 -3.67 8.47 -12.07
CA VAL A 201 -2.85 8.56 -10.86
C VAL A 201 -2.41 10.00 -10.60
N ASN A 202 -2.16 10.32 -9.33
CA ASN A 202 -1.63 11.61 -8.92
C ASN A 202 -0.10 11.51 -8.74
N MET A 203 0.65 11.72 -9.82
CA MET A 203 2.12 11.65 -9.82
C MET A 203 2.74 12.76 -8.96
N ALA A 204 2.14 13.95 -8.93
CA ALA A 204 2.62 15.06 -8.10
C ALA A 204 2.61 14.68 -6.62
N PHE A 205 1.53 14.04 -6.15
CA PHE A 205 1.46 13.50 -4.79
C PHE A 205 2.60 12.50 -4.51
N ALA A 206 2.85 11.54 -5.41
CA ALA A 206 3.93 10.58 -5.23
C ALA A 206 5.31 11.26 -5.11
N VAL A 207 5.59 12.26 -5.96
CA VAL A 207 6.85 13.01 -5.92
C VAL A 207 7.00 13.79 -4.62
N VAL A 208 5.95 14.51 -4.19
CA VAL A 208 5.96 15.25 -2.90
C VAL A 208 6.23 14.30 -1.75
N CYS A 209 5.59 13.14 -1.71
CA CYS A 209 5.80 12.17 -0.64
C CYS A 209 7.21 11.57 -0.63
N CYS A 210 7.79 11.32 -1.80
CA CYS A 210 9.20 10.91 -1.90
C CYS A 210 10.13 12.00 -1.36
N ILE A 211 9.91 13.27 -1.71
CA ILE A 211 10.71 14.39 -1.21
C ILE A 211 10.57 14.51 0.31
N CYS A 212 9.35 14.48 0.84
CA CYS A 212 9.12 14.51 2.28
C CYS A 212 9.82 13.35 3.00
N PHE A 213 9.78 12.14 2.43
CA PHE A 213 10.47 10.99 2.99
C PHE A 213 11.99 11.18 3.02
N LEU A 214 12.58 11.67 1.92
CA LEU A 214 14.03 11.95 1.85
C LEU A 214 14.45 13.01 2.88
N ILE A 215 13.69 14.10 2.99
CA ILE A 215 13.94 15.16 3.98
C ILE A 215 13.87 14.59 5.41
N LEU A 216 12.81 13.85 5.74
CA LEU A 216 12.67 13.25 7.06
C LEU A 216 13.81 12.27 7.35
N SER A 217 14.23 11.47 6.37
CA SER A 217 15.34 10.54 6.53
C SER A 217 16.66 11.27 6.78
N PHE A 218 16.92 12.37 6.08
CA PHE A 218 18.12 13.17 6.29
C PHE A 218 18.20 13.73 7.71
N PHE A 219 17.08 14.21 8.27
CA PHE A 219 17.05 14.77 9.62
C PHE A 219 16.98 13.72 10.74
N LEU A 220 16.47 12.51 10.48
CA LEU A 220 16.35 11.44 11.47
C LEU A 220 17.60 10.55 11.57
N PHE A 221 18.42 10.50 10.53
CA PHE A 221 19.64 9.68 10.48
C PHE A 221 20.94 10.51 10.57
N GLN A 222 20.83 11.77 10.98
CA GLN A 222 21.93 12.59 11.50
C GLN A 222 21.89 12.60 13.02
#